data_AF-A0A7L4MZP3-F1
#
_entry.id   AF-A0A7L4MZP3-F1
#
_cell.length_a   1.000
_cell.length_b   1.000
_cell.length_c   1.000
_cell.angle_alpha   90.00
_cell.angle_beta   90.00
_cell.angle_gamma   90.00
#
_symmetry.space_group_name_H-M   'P 1'
#
loop_
_entity.id
_entity.type
_entity.pdbx_description
1 polymer ?
#
loop_
_entity_poly.entity_id
_entity_poly.type
_entity_poly.pdbx_seq_one_letter_code
_entity_poly.pdbx_strand_id
1 'polypeptide(L)'
;VAEDNIDVSVVDVLHQKYLNSSLYQNTKEALGKVELGRGRKQGVSKQGHEITYANGFLTQLYWVSKRSLKNLIRNPQASIAQIAVTIILALVVGAIFFGVKLDRSGIQNRVGSLFFVTTNQCFSSVSAIELFIRDKKLFV
;
A
#
# COMPACT_ATOMS: atom_id res chain seq x y z
N VAL A 1 -21.44 13.08 35.48
CA VAL A 1 -21.88 11.72 35.89
C VAL A 1 -23.38 11.53 35.74
N ALA A 2 -24.21 12.58 35.86
CA ALA A 2 -25.67 12.44 35.69
C ALA A 2 -26.15 12.39 34.22
N GLU A 3 -25.45 13.02 33.27
CA GLU A 3 -25.90 13.08 31.86
C GLU A 3 -25.79 11.74 31.11
N ASP A 4 -24.71 10.97 31.32
CA ASP A 4 -24.47 9.68 30.66
C ASP A 4 -25.54 8.62 31.01
N ASN A 5 -26.11 8.70 32.23
CA ASN A 5 -27.18 7.81 32.69
C ASN A 5 -28.52 8.11 32.01
N ILE A 6 -28.74 9.37 31.61
CA ILE A 6 -29.96 9.81 30.93
C ILE A 6 -29.93 9.33 29.48
N ASP A 7 -28.78 9.40 28.80
CA ASP A 7 -28.64 8.94 27.42
C ASP A 7 -28.84 7.43 27.29
N VAL A 8 -28.32 6.62 28.22
CA VAL A 8 -28.57 5.17 28.26
C VAL A 8 -30.06 4.88 28.41
N SER A 9 -30.77 5.63 29.27
CA SER A 9 -32.21 5.48 29.47
C SER A 9 -33.02 5.84 28.21
N VAL A 10 -32.63 6.91 27.50
CA VAL A 10 -33.29 7.31 26.25
C VAL A 10 -33.07 6.27 25.15
N VAL A 11 -31.86 5.71 25.07
CA VAL A 11 -31.53 4.62 24.15
C VAL A 11 -32.37 3.38 24.44
N ASP A 12 -32.54 3.00 25.71
CA ASP A 12 -33.36 1.86 26.11
C ASP A 12 -34.85 2.06 25.76
N VAL A 13 -35.37 3.28 25.96
CA VAL A 13 -36.75 3.64 25.59
C VAL A 13 -36.95 3.61 24.08
N LEU A 14 -36.00 4.13 23.31
CA LEU A 14 -36.02 4.09 21.85
C LEU A 14 -35.91 2.65 21.32
N HIS A 15 -35.06 1.84 21.92
CA HIS A 15 -34.90 0.43 21.58
C HIS A 15 -36.19 -0.36 21.83
N GLN A 16 -36.83 -0.16 23.00
CA GLN A 16 -38.14 -0.75 23.30
C GLN A 16 -39.23 -0.30 22.32
N LYS A 17 -39.29 0.99 21.99
CA LYS A 17 -40.24 1.49 20.97
C LYS A 17 -39.98 0.88 19.59
N TYR A 18 -38.71 0.70 19.22
CA TYR A 18 -38.34 0.07 17.96
C TYR A 18 -38.80 -1.39 17.90
N LEU A 19 -38.56 -2.17 18.96
CA LEU A 19 -39.02 -3.57 19.05
C LEU A 19 -40.54 -3.72 18.98
N ASN A 20 -41.28 -2.75 19.54
CA ASN A 20 -42.74 -2.72 19.51
C ASN A 20 -43.32 -2.15 18.20
N SER A 21 -42.48 -1.62 17.31
CA SER A 21 -42.92 -1.03 16.05
C SER A 21 -43.21 -2.09 14.98
N SER A 22 -44.10 -1.75 14.04
CA SER A 22 -44.36 -2.56 12.86
C SER A 22 -43.12 -2.72 11.95
N LEU A 23 -42.17 -1.77 12.00
CA LEU A 23 -40.92 -1.84 11.24
C LEU A 23 -40.05 -3.03 11.66
N TYR A 24 -39.94 -3.28 12.98
CA TYR A 24 -39.19 -4.42 13.49
C TYR A 24 -39.86 -5.74 13.09
N GLN A 25 -41.18 -5.82 13.17
CA GLN A 25 -41.93 -7.00 12.74
C GLN A 25 -41.77 -7.28 11.24
N ASN A 26 -41.91 -6.26 10.40
CA ASN A 26 -41.72 -6.38 8.94
C ASN A 26 -40.29 -6.83 8.59
N THR A 27 -39.29 -6.28 9.28
CA THR A 27 -37.89 -6.65 9.09
C THR A 27 -37.64 -8.09 9.52
N LYS A 28 -38.20 -8.50 10.67
CA LYS A 28 -38.09 -9.87 11.19
C LYS A 28 -38.79 -10.88 10.27
N GLU A 29 -39.94 -10.52 9.70
CA GLU A 29 -40.66 -11.35 8.72
C GLU A 29 -39.88 -11.47 7.40
N ALA A 30 -39.32 -10.36 6.90
CA ALA A 30 -38.46 -10.36 5.72
C ALA A 30 -37.21 -11.22 5.93
N LEU A 31 -36.58 -11.14 7.11
CA LEU A 31 -35.43 -11.96 7.48
C LEU A 31 -35.81 -13.45 7.54
N GLY A 32 -36.96 -13.78 8.14
CA GLY A 32 -37.49 -15.15 8.16
C GLY A 32 -37.74 -15.73 6.77
N LYS A 33 -38.25 -14.93 5.82
CA LYS A 33 -38.42 -15.34 4.41
C LYS A 33 -37.07 -15.61 3.73
N VAL A 34 -36.06 -14.79 4.00
CA VAL A 34 -34.70 -14.97 3.48
C VAL A 34 -34.06 -16.22 4.09
N GLU A 35 -34.24 -16.49 5.39
CA GLU A 35 -33.71 -17.67 6.06
C GLU A 35 -34.35 -18.98 5.59
N LEU A 36 -35.68 -19.03 5.44
CA LEU A 36 -36.37 -20.18 4.83
C LEU A 36 -35.94 -20.40 3.37
N GLY A 37 -35.78 -19.31 2.60
CA GLY A 37 -35.23 -19.36 1.25
C GLY A 37 -33.77 -19.84 1.21
N ARG A 38 -32.97 -19.52 2.23
CA ARG A 38 -31.57 -19.94 2.39
C ARG A 38 -31.45 -21.41 2.82
N GLY A 39 -32.44 -21.94 3.55
CA GLY A 39 -32.56 -23.37 3.87
C GLY A 39 -32.79 -24.25 2.64
N ARG A 40 -33.60 -23.80 1.67
CA ARG A 40 -33.80 -24.52 0.38
C ARG A 40 -32.63 -24.40 -0.59
N LYS A 41 -31.80 -23.36 -0.48
CA LYS A 41 -30.60 -23.17 -1.31
C LYS A 41 -29.30 -23.67 -0.66
N GLN A 42 -29.38 -24.43 0.43
CA GLN A 42 -28.23 -25.11 1.05
C GLN A 42 -27.71 -26.34 0.27
N GLY A 43 -28.19 -26.56 -0.97
CA GLY A 43 -27.54 -27.43 -1.96
C GLY A 43 -26.49 -26.72 -2.81
N VAL A 44 -26.27 -25.42 -2.64
CA VAL A 44 -25.13 -24.71 -3.24
C VAL A 44 -24.18 -24.39 -2.09
N SER A 45 -23.05 -25.11 -2.09
CA SER A 45 -21.88 -24.89 -1.25
C SER A 45 -21.82 -23.46 -0.72
N LYS A 46 -21.89 -23.32 0.61
CA LYS A 46 -21.27 -22.16 1.26
C LYS A 46 -19.77 -22.31 0.99
N GLN A 47 -19.31 -21.90 -0.18
CA GLN A 47 -17.98 -21.35 -0.27
C GLN A 47 -18.00 -20.23 0.74
N GLY A 48 -17.37 -20.47 1.90
CA GLY A 48 -16.82 -19.37 2.66
C GLY A 48 -16.11 -18.47 1.67
N HIS A 49 -16.07 -17.18 1.96
CA HIS A 49 -15.02 -16.34 1.40
C HIS A 49 -13.67 -16.90 1.89
N GLU A 50 -13.26 -18.08 1.39
CA GLU A 50 -11.86 -18.31 1.15
C GLU A 50 -11.46 -17.19 0.21
N ILE A 51 -10.45 -16.45 0.61
CA ILE A 51 -9.80 -15.45 -0.22
C ILE A 51 -9.08 -16.24 -1.32
N THR A 52 -9.84 -16.86 -2.21
CA THR A 52 -9.33 -17.44 -3.43
C THR A 52 -9.05 -16.24 -4.31
N TYR A 53 -7.82 -15.76 -4.23
CA TYR A 53 -7.33 -14.74 -5.15
C TYR A 53 -7.74 -15.15 -6.57
N ALA A 54 -8.59 -14.32 -7.19
CA ALA A 54 -9.24 -14.63 -8.48
C ALA A 54 -8.24 -14.83 -9.63
N ASN A 55 -6.97 -14.56 -9.40
CA ASN A 55 -5.86 -14.75 -10.32
C ASN A 55 -4.64 -15.28 -9.56
N GLY A 56 -3.77 -16.01 -10.26
CA GLY A 56 -2.49 -16.46 -9.69
C GLY A 56 -1.66 -15.30 -9.14
N PHE A 57 -0.87 -15.59 -8.11
CA PHE A 57 -0.03 -14.61 -7.38
C PHE A 57 0.78 -13.72 -8.33
N LEU A 58 1.37 -14.28 -9.38
CA LEU A 58 2.19 -13.55 -10.36
C LEU A 58 1.38 -12.53 -11.17
N THR A 59 0.16 -12.88 -11.58
CA THR A 59 -0.71 -11.99 -12.34
C THR A 59 -1.15 -10.81 -11.48
N GLN A 60 -1.51 -11.07 -10.22
CA GLN A 60 -1.86 -10.02 -9.27
C GLN A 60 -0.66 -9.12 -8.94
N LEU A 61 0.51 -9.72 -8.71
CA LEU A 61 1.75 -8.98 -8.49
C LEU A 61 2.10 -8.09 -9.67
N TYR A 62 1.97 -8.59 -10.91
CA TYR A 62 2.21 -7.80 -12.12
C TYR A 62 1.28 -6.59 -12.21
N TRP A 63 -0.03 -6.79 -12.04
CA TRP A 63 -1.01 -5.71 -12.14
C TRP A 63 -0.86 -4.66 -11.03
N VAL A 64 -0.63 -5.10 -9.79
CA VAL A 64 -0.38 -4.21 -8.65
C VAL A 64 0.93 -3.45 -8.83
N SER A 65 2.00 -4.12 -9.25
CA SER A 65 3.30 -3.48 -9.51
C SER A 65 3.20 -2.46 -10.64
N LYS A 66 2.50 -2.79 -11.73
CA LYS A 66 2.24 -1.86 -12.85
C LYS A 66 1.47 -0.62 -12.40
N ARG A 67 0.45 -0.80 -11.54
CA ARG A 67 -0.31 0.32 -10.95
C ARG A 67 0.58 1.15 -10.03
N SER A 68 1.39 0.51 -9.19
CA SER A 68 2.32 1.17 -8.27
C SER A 68 3.39 1.97 -9.01
N LEU A 69 4.03 1.38 -10.03
CA LEU A 69 4.97 2.06 -10.94
C LEU A 69 4.33 3.28 -11.61
N LYS A 70 3.08 3.16 -12.08
CA LYS A 70 2.37 4.27 -12.70
C LYS A 70 2.06 5.40 -11.69
N ASN A 71 1.75 5.05 -10.45
CA ASN A 71 1.54 6.01 -9.37
C ASN A 71 2.85 6.70 -8.97
N LEU A 72 3.94 5.94 -8.91
CA LEU A 72 5.28 6.45 -8.61
C LEU A 72 5.77 7.45 -9.68
N ILE A 73 5.53 7.13 -10.96
CA ILE A 73 5.85 8.02 -12.08
C ILE A 73 4.97 9.29 -12.05
N ARG A 74 3.70 9.18 -11.62
CA ARG A 74 2.73 10.30 -11.60
C ARG A 74 2.83 11.18 -10.34
N ASN A 75 3.46 10.71 -9.26
CA ASN A 75 3.86 11.50 -8.08
C ASN A 75 5.40 11.66 -8.03
N PRO A 76 5.97 12.42 -8.96
CA PRO A 76 7.41 12.41 -9.23
C PRO A 76 8.26 13.22 -8.26
N GLN A 77 7.66 14.00 -7.37
CA GLN A 77 8.36 15.11 -6.72
C GLN A 77 9.55 14.65 -5.86
N ALA A 78 9.49 13.45 -5.27
CA ALA A 78 10.60 12.89 -4.49
C ALA A 78 11.50 11.95 -5.33
N SER A 79 10.93 11.00 -6.06
CA SER A 79 11.72 9.96 -6.76
C SER A 79 12.47 10.46 -7.99
N ILE A 80 11.85 11.34 -8.80
CA ILE A 80 12.52 11.84 -10.02
C ILE A 80 13.66 12.77 -9.66
N ALA A 81 13.46 13.65 -8.67
CA ALA A 81 14.51 14.54 -8.18
C ALA A 81 15.73 13.76 -7.69
N GLN A 82 15.49 12.69 -6.95
CA GLN A 82 16.57 11.84 -6.45
C GLN A 82 17.33 11.12 -7.56
N ILE A 83 16.62 10.50 -8.52
CA ILE A 83 17.26 9.84 -9.66
C ILE A 83 18.06 10.86 -10.50
N ALA A 84 17.50 12.06 -10.71
CA ALA A 84 18.18 13.12 -11.45
C ALA A 84 19.47 13.58 -10.75
N VAL A 85 19.44 13.79 -9.43
CA VAL A 85 20.63 14.16 -8.64
C VAL A 85 21.69 13.05 -8.70
N THR A 86 21.29 11.78 -8.59
CA THR A 86 22.19 10.63 -8.73
C THR A 86 22.85 10.59 -10.12
N ILE A 87 22.08 10.77 -11.19
CA ILE A 87 22.61 10.78 -12.57
C ILE A 87 23.59 11.94 -12.78
N ILE A 88 23.23 13.15 -12.35
CA ILE A 88 24.08 14.33 -12.47
C ILE A 88 25.40 14.11 -11.72
N LEU A 89 25.33 13.61 -10.49
CA LEU A 89 26.52 13.33 -9.69
C LEU A 89 27.40 12.24 -10.33
N ALA A 90 26.79 11.19 -10.89
CA ALA A 90 27.49 10.14 -11.61
C ALA A 90 28.18 10.67 -12.88
N LEU A 91 27.52 11.58 -13.62
CA LEU A 91 28.12 12.23 -14.80
C LEU A 91 29.26 13.17 -14.44
N VAL A 92 29.11 13.96 -13.37
CA VAL A 92 30.18 14.84 -12.87
C VAL A 92 31.41 14.02 -12.47
N VAL A 93 31.21 12.91 -11.76
CA VAL A 93 32.32 12.01 -11.41
C VAL A 93 32.86 11.30 -12.63
N GLY A 94 32.03 10.79 -13.52
CA GLY A 94 32.50 10.22 -14.80
C GLY A 94 33.37 11.20 -15.60
N ALA A 95 33.01 12.49 -15.59
CA ALA A 95 33.74 13.55 -16.27
C ALA A 95 35.05 13.93 -15.57
N ILE A 96 35.09 14.03 -14.24
CA ILE A 96 36.30 14.35 -13.46
C ILE A 96 37.38 13.27 -13.65
N PHE A 97 36.96 12.02 -13.81
CA PHE A 97 37.86 10.87 -13.97
C PHE A 97 38.07 10.48 -15.45
N PHE A 98 37.57 11.28 -16.40
CA PHE A 98 37.73 11.04 -17.84
C PHE A 98 39.17 11.38 -18.28
N GLY A 99 39.92 10.39 -18.75
CA GLY A 99 41.30 10.60 -19.26
C GLY A 99 42.43 10.29 -18.26
N VAL A 100 42.21 9.39 -17.31
CA VAL A 100 43.25 8.92 -16.38
C VAL A 100 44.42 8.24 -17.09
N LYS A 101 45.62 8.81 -16.94
CA LYS A 101 46.91 8.25 -17.39
C LYS A 101 47.26 6.97 -16.61
N LEU A 102 47.96 6.02 -17.24
CA LEU A 102 48.42 4.76 -16.62
C LEU A 102 49.63 4.96 -15.70
N ASP A 103 49.49 5.76 -14.65
CA ASP A 103 50.51 5.92 -13.61
C ASP A 103 49.98 5.49 -12.24
N ARG A 104 50.83 5.40 -11.21
CA ARG A 104 50.45 5.14 -9.80
C ARG A 104 49.31 6.06 -9.35
N SER A 105 49.37 7.33 -9.74
CA SER A 105 48.31 8.33 -9.47
C SER A 105 47.01 8.04 -10.25
N GLY A 106 47.10 7.41 -11.42
CA GLY A 106 45.94 7.01 -12.21
C GLY A 106 45.20 5.80 -11.64
N ILE A 107 45.91 4.84 -11.04
CA ILE A 107 45.25 3.73 -10.33
C ILE A 107 44.42 4.28 -9.16
N GLN A 108 44.97 5.23 -8.40
CA GLN A 108 44.24 5.91 -7.32
C GLN A 108 43.00 6.63 -7.84
N ASN A 109 43.09 7.32 -8.99
CA ASN A 109 41.95 7.99 -9.60
C ASN A 109 40.85 6.97 -10.00
N ARG A 110 41.22 5.83 -10.58
CA ARG A 110 40.25 4.76 -10.93
C ARG A 110 39.55 4.17 -9.71
N VAL A 111 40.31 3.90 -8.64
CA VAL A 111 39.75 3.39 -7.38
C VAL A 111 38.83 4.44 -6.74
N GLY A 112 39.21 5.72 -6.77
CA GLY A 112 38.39 6.83 -6.29
C GLY A 112 37.06 6.96 -7.03
N SER A 113 37.06 6.80 -8.37
CA SER A 113 35.84 6.78 -9.18
C SER A 113 34.92 5.62 -8.81
N LEU A 114 35.47 4.39 -8.72
CA LEU A 114 34.70 3.20 -8.35
C LEU A 114 34.12 3.29 -6.94
N PHE A 115 34.91 3.81 -5.98
CA PHE A 115 34.45 4.08 -4.63
C PHE A 115 33.28 5.06 -4.64
N PHE A 116 33.41 6.19 -5.35
CA PHE A 116 32.37 7.20 -5.40
C PHE A 116 31.06 6.68 -6.03
N VAL A 117 31.15 5.94 -7.14
CA VAL A 117 29.98 5.30 -7.79
C VAL A 117 29.31 4.32 -6.82
N THR A 118 30.10 3.50 -6.12
CA THR A 118 29.58 2.51 -5.17
C THR A 118 28.89 3.19 -3.99
N THR A 119 29.50 4.23 -3.42
CA THR A 119 28.92 5.01 -2.32
C THR A 119 27.63 5.71 -2.76
N ASN A 120 27.60 6.29 -3.95
CA ASN A 120 26.39 6.92 -4.48
C ASN A 120 25.27 5.90 -4.70
N GLN A 121 25.59 4.68 -5.17
CA GLN A 121 24.64 3.58 -5.29
C GLN A 121 24.10 3.11 -3.92
N CYS A 122 24.96 3.06 -2.90
CA CYS A 122 24.54 2.76 -1.53
C CYS A 122 23.54 3.81 -1.00
N PHE A 123 23.82 5.10 -1.17
CA PHE A 123 22.89 6.15 -0.77
C PHE A 123 21.57 6.09 -1.54
N SER A 124 21.61 5.83 -2.85
CA SER A 124 20.41 5.64 -3.66
C SER A 124 19.54 4.47 -3.15
N SER A 125 20.16 3.42 -2.63
CA SER A 125 19.46 2.26 -2.08
C SER A 125 18.77 2.57 -0.75
N VAL A 126 19.37 3.41 0.10
CA VAL A 126 18.79 3.86 1.37
C VAL A 126 17.49 4.64 1.16
N SER A 127 17.44 5.51 0.16
CA SER A 127 16.23 6.31 -0.07
C SER A 127 15.07 5.54 -0.71
N ALA A 128 15.34 4.40 -1.36
CA ALA A 128 14.28 3.48 -1.75
C ALA A 128 13.51 2.94 -0.52
N ILE A 129 14.20 2.76 0.61
CA ILE A 129 13.58 2.33 1.88
C ILE A 129 12.67 3.44 2.43
N GLU A 130 13.12 4.70 2.42
CA GLU A 130 12.30 5.83 2.85
C GLU A 130 11.01 5.96 2.03
N LEU A 131 11.11 5.72 0.72
CA LEU A 131 9.97 5.73 -0.18
C LEU A 131 8.95 4.63 0.19
N PHE A 132 9.45 3.42 0.45
CA PHE A 132 8.62 2.30 0.88
C PHE A 132 7.92 2.58 2.22
N ILE A 133 8.59 3.24 3.16
CA ILE A 133 7.99 3.64 4.44
C ILE A 133 6.86 4.65 4.25
N ARG A 134 7.01 5.61 3.33
CA ARG A 134 5.93 6.58 3.03
C ARG A 134 4.72 5.89 2.40
N ASP A 135 4.95 5.02 1.41
CA ASP A 135 3.87 4.32 0.72
C ASP A 135 3.19 3.26 1.58
N LYS A 136 3.89 2.70 2.58
CA LYS A 136 3.30 1.75 3.56
C LYS A 136 2.04 2.31 4.23
N LYS A 137 1.97 3.62 4.46
CA LYS A 137 0.80 4.30 5.05
C LYS A 137 -0.44 4.32 4.14
N LEU A 138 -0.24 4.08 2.86
CA LEU A 138 -1.28 4.07 1.82
C LEU A 138 -1.84 2.65 1.58
N PHE A 139 -1.18 1.62 2.12
CA PHE A 139 -1.56 0.22 2.02
C PHE A 139 -2.19 -0.35 3.32
N VAL A 140 -2.26 0.43 4.40
CA VAL A 140 -3.02 0.14 5.63
C VAL A 140 -4.32 0.91 5.61
#